data_AF-G3U7K6-F1
#
_entry.id   AF-G3U7K6-F1
#
_cell.length_a   1.000
_cell.length_b   1.000
_cell.length_c   1.000
_cell.angle_alpha   90.00
_cell.angle_beta   90.00
_cell.angle_gamma   90.00
#
_symmetry.space_group_name_H-M   'P 1'
#
loop_
_entity.id
_entity.type
_entity.pdbx_description
1 polymer ?
#
loop_
_entity_poly.entity_id
_entity_poly.type
_entity_poly.pdbx_seq_one_letter_code
_entity_poly.pdbx_strand_id
1 'polypeptide(L)'
;TLSLQEIVLVAFFGTEYVVRLWSAGCRSKYVGIWGRLRFARKPISIIDLIVVVASMVVLCVGSKGQVFATSAIRGIRFLQILRMLHVVRQGGWKLLGSVVFIHPQELITTLYIGFLGLIFSSYFVYLAEKDAVNESGRVEFGSYADALWWGVVTVTTIGYGDKVPQT
;
A
#
# COMPACT_ATOMS: atom_id res chain seq x y z
N THR A 1 -16.54 -22.04 6.08
CA THR A 1 -15.21 -22.12 6.72
C THR A 1 -14.60 -20.74 6.93
N LEU A 2 -14.53 -19.88 5.89
CA LEU A 2 -13.98 -18.51 6.00
C LEU A 2 -14.63 -17.66 7.12
N SER A 3 -15.95 -17.64 7.21
CA SER A 3 -16.67 -16.84 8.22
C SER A 3 -16.36 -17.23 9.68
N LEU A 4 -16.09 -18.52 9.94
CA LEU A 4 -15.75 -18.99 11.29
C LEU A 4 -14.32 -18.61 11.67
N GLN A 5 -13.38 -18.73 10.72
CA GLN A 5 -12.00 -18.26 10.90
C GLN A 5 -11.96 -16.75 11.16
N GLU A 6 -12.80 -15.97 10.48
CA GLU A 6 -12.91 -14.53 10.68
C GLU A 6 -13.43 -14.16 12.06
N ILE A 7 -14.50 -14.81 12.53
CA ILE A 7 -15.04 -14.58 13.88
C ILE A 7 -13.97 -14.87 14.95
N VAL A 8 -13.26 -15.99 14.83
CA VAL A 8 -12.16 -16.36 15.73
C VAL A 8 -11.05 -15.32 15.70
N LEU A 9 -10.65 -14.85 14.50
CA LEU A 9 -9.62 -13.82 14.36
C LEU A 9 -10.07 -12.47 14.94
N VAL A 10 -11.29 -12.03 14.68
CA VAL A 10 -11.83 -10.77 15.22
C VAL A 10 -11.90 -10.83 16.74
N ALA A 11 -12.35 -11.95 17.31
CA ALA A 11 -12.34 -12.17 18.75
C ALA A 11 -10.91 -12.10 19.30
N PHE A 12 -9.97 -12.82 18.69
CA PHE A 12 -8.56 -12.84 19.10
C PHE A 12 -7.94 -11.43 19.07
N PHE A 13 -8.09 -10.69 17.97
CA PHE A 13 -7.54 -9.33 17.84
C PHE A 13 -8.26 -8.31 18.73
N GLY A 14 -9.57 -8.44 18.91
CA GLY A 14 -10.33 -7.63 19.85
C GLY A 14 -9.82 -7.82 21.28
N THR A 15 -9.63 -9.07 21.71
CA THR A 15 -9.04 -9.40 23.01
C THR A 15 -7.60 -8.90 23.10
N GLU A 16 -6.76 -9.11 22.09
CA GLU A 16 -5.38 -8.61 22.05
C GLU A 16 -5.32 -7.09 22.20
N TYR A 17 -6.17 -6.34 21.49
CA TYR A 17 -6.25 -4.88 21.58
C TYR A 17 -6.67 -4.43 22.99
N VAL A 18 -7.67 -5.07 23.59
CA VAL A 18 -8.13 -4.77 24.97
C VAL A 18 -7.03 -5.06 25.99
N VAL A 19 -6.37 -6.21 25.89
CA VAL A 19 -5.24 -6.60 26.76
C VAL A 19 -4.06 -5.62 26.58
N ARG A 20 -3.79 -5.17 25.35
CA ARG A 20 -2.73 -4.18 25.08
C ARG A 20 -3.06 -2.81 25.64
N LEU A 21 -4.32 -2.37 25.55
CA LEU A 21 -4.78 -1.11 26.13
C LEU A 21 -4.75 -1.15 27.67
N TRP A 22 -5.09 -2.30 28.26
CA TRP A 22 -5.00 -2.51 29.71
C TRP A 22 -3.55 -2.50 30.20
N SER A 23 -2.67 -3.29 29.56
CA SER A 23 -1.25 -3.40 29.92
C SER A 23 -0.46 -2.10 29.70
N ALA A 24 -0.91 -1.23 28.78
CA ALA A 24 -0.32 0.11 28.61
C ALA A 24 -0.34 0.94 29.90
N GLY A 25 -1.29 0.68 30.82
CA GLY A 25 -1.40 1.33 32.12
C GLY A 25 -0.23 1.07 33.08
N CYS A 26 0.61 0.05 32.83
CA CYS A 26 1.80 -0.24 33.64
C CYS A 26 2.93 0.80 33.44
N ARG A 27 2.88 1.59 32.36
CA ARG A 27 3.86 2.66 32.11
C ARG A 27 3.36 3.94 32.76
N SER A 28 4.19 4.57 33.60
CA SER A 28 3.89 5.87 34.26
C SER A 28 3.35 6.94 33.29
N LYS A 29 3.80 6.92 32.02
CA LYS A 29 3.34 7.82 30.94
C LYS A 29 1.88 7.63 30.49
N TYR A 30 1.24 6.49 30.77
CA TYR A 30 -0.13 6.16 30.33
C TYR A 30 -1.08 5.79 31.48
N VAL A 31 -0.78 6.24 32.71
CA VAL A 31 -1.65 6.05 33.87
C VAL A 31 -2.91 6.92 33.75
N GLY A 32 -4.07 6.38 34.15
CA GLY A 32 -5.37 7.06 34.10
C GLY A 32 -6.06 7.05 32.74
N ILE A 33 -7.29 7.61 32.69
CA ILE A 33 -8.14 7.64 31.48
C ILE A 33 -7.49 8.46 30.36
N TRP A 34 -6.90 9.62 30.71
CA TRP A 34 -6.17 10.46 29.77
C TRP A 34 -4.88 9.81 29.25
N GLY A 35 -4.20 9.02 30.08
CA GLY A 35 -3.03 8.23 29.69
C GLY A 35 -3.37 7.13 28.69
N ARG A 36 -4.46 6.40 28.92
CA ARG A 36 -4.98 5.39 27.98
C ARG A 36 -5.46 6.01 26.66
N LEU A 37 -6.12 7.17 26.70
CA LEU A 37 -6.51 7.90 25.48
C LEU A 37 -5.30 8.35 24.66
N ARG A 38 -4.22 8.79 25.32
CA ARG A 38 -2.95 9.12 24.65
C ARG A 38 -2.32 7.90 23.97
N PHE A 39 -2.47 6.71 24.55
CA PHE A 39 -2.02 5.46 23.93
C PHE A 39 -2.89 5.09 22.71
N ALA A 40 -4.22 5.22 22.83
CA ALA A 40 -5.16 4.98 21.73
C ALA A 40 -4.94 5.93 20.53
N ARG A 41 -4.49 7.17 20.77
CA ARG A 41 -4.16 8.14 19.69
C ARG A 41 -2.83 7.85 18.97
N LYS A 42 -2.09 6.83 19.35
CA LYS A 42 -0.90 6.44 18.59
C LYS A 42 -1.32 5.85 17.24
N PRO A 43 -0.61 6.16 16.14
CA PRO A 43 -0.99 5.70 14.81
C PRO A 43 -1.12 4.17 14.72
N ILE A 44 -0.26 3.44 15.43
CA ILE A 44 -0.32 1.97 15.50
C ILE A 44 -1.61 1.46 16.16
N SER A 45 -2.08 2.13 17.21
CA SER A 45 -3.27 1.75 17.97
C SER A 45 -4.55 2.17 17.24
N ILE A 46 -4.53 3.31 16.54
CA ILE A 46 -5.61 3.77 15.67
C ILE A 46 -5.86 2.77 14.53
N ILE A 47 -4.80 2.29 13.88
CA ILE A 47 -4.94 1.32 12.78
C ILE A 47 -5.56 0.02 13.29
N ASP A 48 -5.08 -0.49 14.43
CA ASP A 48 -5.61 -1.72 15.02
C ASP A 48 -7.10 -1.57 15.40
N LEU A 49 -7.47 -0.43 15.98
CA LEU A 49 -8.86 -0.09 16.28
C LEU A 49 -9.72 -0.06 15.01
N ILE A 50 -9.25 0.58 13.93
CA ILE A 50 -9.96 0.64 12.65
C ILE A 50 -10.17 -0.78 12.10
N VAL A 51 -9.15 -1.64 12.16
CA VAL A 51 -9.25 -3.02 11.66
C VAL A 51 -10.27 -3.81 12.46
N VAL A 52 -10.26 -3.73 13.81
CA VAL A 52 -11.22 -4.43 14.67
C VAL A 52 -12.65 -3.93 14.41
N VAL A 53 -12.86 -2.62 14.38
CA VAL A 53 -14.19 -2.01 14.14
C VAL A 53 -14.72 -2.34 12.76
N ALA A 54 -13.90 -2.17 11.71
CA ALA A 54 -14.30 -2.48 10.35
C ALA A 54 -14.64 -3.97 10.17
N SER A 55 -13.86 -4.87 10.80
CA SER A 55 -14.16 -6.31 10.78
C SER A 55 -15.48 -6.63 11.49
N MET A 56 -15.77 -5.96 12.61
CA MET A 56 -17.04 -6.12 13.32
C MET A 56 -18.24 -5.66 12.47
N VAL A 57 -18.11 -4.52 11.77
CA VAL A 57 -19.15 -4.01 10.86
C VAL A 57 -19.42 -4.99 9.72
N VAL A 58 -18.37 -5.54 9.10
CA VAL A 58 -18.52 -6.52 8.00
C VAL A 58 -19.23 -7.79 8.48
N LEU A 59 -18.92 -8.29 9.68
CA LEU A 59 -19.60 -9.46 10.25
C LEU A 59 -21.08 -9.17 10.58
N CYS A 60 -21.39 -7.99 11.13
CA CYS A 60 -22.77 -7.59 11.44
C CYS A 60 -23.64 -7.41 10.18
N VAL A 61 -23.08 -6.82 9.12
CA VAL A 61 -23.79 -6.58 7.85
C VAL A 61 -23.91 -7.86 7.01
N GLY A 62 -22.85 -8.67 6.97
CA GLY A 62 -22.83 -9.93 6.24
C GLY A 62 -23.83 -10.97 6.75
N SER A 63 -24.24 -10.88 8.01
CA SER A 63 -25.23 -11.77 8.64
C SER A 63 -26.67 -11.58 8.13
N LYS A 64 -27.02 -10.39 7.60
CA LYS A 64 -28.42 -10.04 7.27
C LYS A 64 -28.78 -10.01 5.78
N GLY A 65 -27.83 -10.10 4.85
CA GLY A 65 -28.11 -9.90 3.42
C GLY A 65 -27.25 -10.74 2.47
N GLN A 66 -27.87 -11.72 1.81
CA GLN A 66 -27.23 -12.67 0.89
C GLN A 66 -26.58 -11.98 -0.34
N VAL A 67 -27.11 -10.83 -0.78
CA VAL A 67 -26.56 -10.01 -1.88
C VAL A 67 -25.34 -9.16 -1.47
N PHE A 68 -25.12 -8.93 -0.18
CA PHE A 68 -23.95 -8.22 0.34
C PHE A 68 -22.75 -9.14 0.61
N ALA A 69 -22.92 -10.45 0.49
CA ALA A 69 -21.85 -11.42 0.70
C ALA A 69 -20.65 -11.18 -0.23
N THR A 70 -20.89 -10.81 -1.49
CA THR A 70 -19.83 -10.52 -2.48
C THR A 70 -19.05 -9.25 -2.12
N SER A 71 -19.73 -8.22 -1.61
CA SER A 71 -19.10 -6.98 -1.13
C SER A 71 -18.35 -7.19 0.19
N ALA A 72 -18.90 -8.02 1.08
CA ALA A 72 -18.25 -8.41 2.33
C ALA A 72 -16.93 -9.16 2.07
N ILE A 73 -16.91 -10.08 1.10
CA ILE A 73 -15.69 -10.83 0.71
C ILE A 73 -14.59 -9.88 0.20
N ARG A 74 -14.93 -8.83 -0.56
CA ARG A 74 -13.96 -7.80 -0.98
C ARG A 74 -13.43 -7.01 0.21
N GLY A 75 -14.31 -6.62 1.14
CA GLY A 75 -13.94 -5.95 2.38
C GLY A 75 -12.99 -6.79 3.24
N ILE A 76 -13.23 -8.10 3.33
CA ILE A 76 -12.39 -9.06 4.08
C ILE A 76 -10.98 -9.11 3.50
N ARG A 77 -10.82 -9.23 2.18
CA ARG A 77 -9.49 -9.26 1.53
C ARG A 77 -8.72 -7.97 1.77
N PHE A 78 -9.41 -6.82 1.72
CA PHE A 78 -8.80 -5.53 2.01
C PHE A 78 -8.32 -5.42 3.47
N LEU A 79 -9.13 -5.91 4.42
CA LEU A 79 -8.78 -5.95 5.85
C LEU A 79 -7.57 -6.87 6.13
N GLN A 80 -7.43 -7.98 5.41
CA GLN A 80 -6.26 -8.86 5.51
C GLN A 80 -4.97 -8.14 5.08
N ILE A 81 -5.00 -7.35 4.01
CA ILE A 81 -3.86 -6.55 3.54
C ILE A 81 -3.50 -5.47 4.58
N LEU A 82 -4.50 -4.75 5.11
CA LEU A 82 -4.28 -3.77 6.18
C LEU A 82 -3.68 -4.39 7.44
N ARG A 83 -4.05 -5.63 7.76
CA ARG A 83 -3.48 -6.38 8.90
C ARG A 83 -2.01 -6.74 8.66
N MET A 84 -1.65 -7.20 7.46
CA MET A 84 -0.24 -7.44 7.11
C MET A 84 0.59 -6.14 7.19
N LEU A 85 -0.01 -5.00 6.83
CA LEU A 85 0.63 -3.68 6.96
C LEU A 85 0.90 -3.29 8.42
N HIS A 86 0.05 -3.69 9.37
CA HIS A 86 0.27 -3.46 10.80
C HIS A 86 1.59 -4.11 11.25
N VAL A 87 1.81 -5.38 10.89
CA VAL A 87 3.00 -6.15 11.28
C VAL A 87 4.29 -5.51 10.76
N VAL A 88 4.30 -5.01 9.52
CA VAL A 88 5.48 -4.35 8.92
C VAL A 88 5.78 -2.98 9.57
N ARG A 89 4.75 -2.29 10.11
CA ARG A 89 4.87 -0.93 10.68
C ARG A 89 5.58 -0.87 12.03
N GLN A 90 5.64 -1.98 12.77
CA GLN A 90 6.07 -1.96 14.17
C GLN A 90 7.59 -1.72 14.34
N GLY A 91 8.39 -1.91 13.27
CA GLY A 91 9.84 -1.64 13.27
C GLY A 91 10.44 -1.22 11.93
N GLY A 92 9.92 -1.71 10.79
CA GLY A 92 10.55 -1.49 9.48
C GLY A 92 10.53 -0.03 9.00
N TRP A 93 9.45 0.70 9.30
CA TRP A 93 9.27 2.07 8.80
C TRP A 93 10.20 3.08 9.48
N LYS A 94 10.59 2.80 10.73
CA LYS A 94 11.55 3.65 11.45
C LYS A 94 12.95 3.48 10.91
N LEU A 95 13.33 2.25 10.57
CA LEU A 95 14.63 1.94 9.98
C LEU A 95 14.71 2.52 8.57
N LEU A 96 13.69 2.25 7.73
CA LEU A 96 13.61 2.81 6.38
C LEU A 96 13.63 4.34 6.40
N GLY A 97 12.83 4.96 7.27
CA GLY A 97 12.83 6.40 7.46
C GLY A 97 14.21 6.91 7.89
N SER A 98 14.85 6.27 8.88
CA SER A 98 16.19 6.65 9.32
C SER A 98 17.20 6.63 8.19
N VAL A 99 17.21 5.57 7.36
CA VAL A 99 18.15 5.46 6.23
C VAL A 99 17.91 6.57 5.20
N VAL A 100 16.65 6.84 4.86
CA VAL A 100 16.27 7.92 3.94
C VAL A 100 16.67 9.30 4.48
N PHE A 101 16.55 9.52 5.80
CA PHE A 101 16.94 10.77 6.45
C PHE A 101 18.44 10.96 6.63
N ILE A 102 19.23 9.87 6.68
CA ILE A 102 20.70 9.96 6.78
C ILE A 102 21.33 10.31 5.42
N HIS A 103 20.77 9.77 4.31
CA HIS A 103 21.31 9.97 2.96
C HIS A 103 20.33 10.69 2.00
N PRO A 104 19.73 11.84 2.37
CA PRO A 104 18.72 12.48 1.55
C PRO A 104 19.31 13.08 0.27
N GLN A 105 20.54 13.59 0.33
CA GLN A 105 21.20 14.21 -0.82
C GLN A 105 21.47 13.19 -1.91
N GLU A 106 22.07 12.06 -1.57
CA GLU A 106 22.40 10.99 -2.52
C GLU A 106 21.13 10.40 -3.16
N LEU A 107 20.07 10.19 -2.35
CA LEU A 107 18.79 9.69 -2.83
C LEU A 107 18.10 10.68 -3.78
N ILE A 108 18.08 11.97 -3.44
CA ILE A 108 17.46 13.00 -4.28
C ILE A 108 18.23 13.19 -5.57
N THR A 109 19.57 13.23 -5.53
CA THR A 109 20.40 13.40 -6.72
C THR A 109 20.22 12.23 -7.69
N THR A 110 20.21 10.99 -7.20
CA THR A 110 19.98 9.81 -8.05
C THR A 110 18.57 9.78 -8.64
N LEU A 111 17.53 10.06 -7.85
CA LEU A 111 16.16 10.20 -8.35
C LEU A 111 16.03 11.32 -9.38
N TYR A 112 16.68 12.47 -9.16
CA TYR A 112 16.63 13.61 -10.06
C TYR A 112 17.28 13.28 -11.42
N ILE A 113 18.49 12.73 -11.41
CA ILE A 113 19.19 12.33 -12.65
C ILE A 113 18.40 11.23 -13.37
N GLY A 114 17.90 10.24 -12.65
CA GLY A 114 17.08 9.17 -13.21
C GLY A 114 15.78 9.67 -13.84
N PHE A 115 15.08 10.58 -13.16
CA PHE A 115 13.85 11.19 -13.67
C PHE A 115 14.10 12.07 -14.90
N LEU A 116 15.17 12.88 -14.88
CA LEU A 116 15.56 13.70 -16.01
C LEU A 116 15.92 12.83 -17.23
N GLY A 117 16.72 11.78 -17.02
CA GLY A 117 17.05 10.80 -18.05
C GLY A 117 15.82 10.07 -18.60
N LEU A 118 14.86 9.73 -17.74
CA LEU A 118 13.59 9.13 -18.15
C LEU A 118 12.78 10.05 -19.06
N ILE A 119 12.64 11.33 -18.71
CA ILE A 119 11.89 12.32 -19.51
C ILE A 119 12.56 12.52 -20.87
N PHE A 120 13.88 12.68 -20.92
CA PHE A 120 14.62 12.84 -22.17
C PHE A 120 14.54 11.58 -23.03
N SER A 121 14.82 10.40 -22.47
CA SER A 121 14.77 9.13 -23.20
C SER A 121 13.38 8.87 -23.78
N SER A 122 12.33 9.06 -22.98
CA SER A 122 10.94 8.89 -23.44
C SER A 122 10.58 9.89 -24.54
N TYR A 123 11.08 11.12 -24.48
CA TYR A 123 10.83 12.13 -25.52
C TYR A 123 11.53 11.80 -26.83
N PHE A 124 12.80 11.35 -26.77
CA PHE A 124 13.53 10.93 -27.96
C PHE A 124 12.89 9.71 -28.62
N VAL A 125 12.49 8.70 -27.83
CA VAL A 125 11.82 7.51 -28.35
C VAL A 125 10.44 7.86 -28.93
N TYR A 126 9.68 8.73 -28.27
CA TYR A 126 8.44 9.24 -28.84
C TYR A 126 8.66 9.90 -30.21
N LEU A 127 9.67 10.77 -30.35
CA LEU A 127 9.96 11.40 -31.63
C LEU A 127 10.41 10.42 -32.72
N ALA A 128 11.15 9.37 -32.35
CA ALA A 128 11.58 8.33 -33.28
C ALA A 128 10.41 7.43 -33.73
N GLU A 129 9.54 7.06 -32.79
CA GLU A 129 8.54 6.01 -33.00
C GLU A 129 7.12 6.53 -33.27
N LYS A 130 6.85 7.85 -33.17
CA LYS A 130 5.48 8.41 -33.32
C LYS A 130 4.81 8.05 -34.65
N ASP A 131 5.59 7.83 -35.71
CA ASP A 131 5.09 7.49 -37.05
C ASP A 131 5.26 5.99 -37.37
N ALA A 132 5.83 5.22 -36.44
CA ALA A 132 6.08 3.79 -36.62
C ALA A 132 4.81 2.99 -36.40
N VAL A 133 4.55 2.03 -37.30
CA VAL A 133 3.41 1.13 -37.23
C VAL A 133 3.93 -0.27 -36.99
N ASN A 134 3.46 -0.89 -35.91
CA ASN A 134 3.86 -2.24 -35.53
C ASN A 134 3.26 -3.30 -36.47
N GLU A 135 3.72 -4.55 -36.40
CA GLU A 135 3.27 -5.67 -37.26
C GLU A 135 1.74 -5.88 -37.24
N SER A 136 1.09 -5.49 -36.14
CA SER A 136 -0.36 -5.55 -35.94
C SER A 136 -1.13 -4.34 -36.50
N GLY A 137 -0.47 -3.41 -37.20
CA GLY A 137 -1.09 -2.23 -37.79
C GLY A 137 -1.45 -1.11 -36.78
N ARG A 138 -0.89 -1.15 -35.57
CA ARG A 138 -1.13 -0.16 -34.50
C ARG A 138 0.11 0.69 -34.25
N VAL A 139 -0.10 1.95 -33.88
CA VAL A 139 0.97 2.86 -33.42
C VAL A 139 1.15 2.63 -31.91
N GLU A 140 2.29 2.09 -31.51
CA GLU A 140 2.60 1.78 -30.09
C GLU A 140 2.90 3.06 -29.27
N PHE A 141 3.50 4.06 -29.92
CA PHE A 141 3.93 5.33 -29.33
C PHE A 141 3.07 6.51 -29.79
N GLY A 142 1.75 6.34 -29.78
CA GLY A 142 0.80 7.35 -30.29
C GLY A 142 0.71 8.61 -29.44
N SER A 143 1.08 8.55 -28.16
CA SER A 143 1.15 9.71 -27.27
C SER A 143 2.45 9.75 -26.47
N TYR A 144 2.82 10.92 -25.99
CA TYR A 144 3.98 11.05 -25.08
C TYR A 144 3.81 10.22 -23.80
N ALA A 145 2.57 10.02 -23.33
CA ALA A 145 2.28 9.17 -22.17
C ALA A 145 2.63 7.69 -22.44
N ASP A 146 2.48 7.23 -23.68
CA ASP A 146 2.82 5.86 -24.08
C ASP A 146 4.33 5.63 -24.05
N ALA A 147 5.11 6.60 -24.54
CA ALA A 147 6.57 6.57 -24.46
C ALA A 147 7.07 6.69 -23.02
N LEU A 148 6.40 7.47 -22.18
CA LEU A 148 6.73 7.61 -20.77
C LEU A 148 6.47 6.32 -19.99
N TRP A 149 5.37 5.61 -20.28
CA TRP A 149 5.11 4.27 -19.73
C TRP A 149 6.24 3.29 -20.08
N TRP A 150 6.62 3.24 -21.36
CA TRP A 150 7.75 2.44 -21.81
C TRP A 150 9.06 2.81 -21.11
N GLY A 151 9.33 4.11 -20.96
CA GLY A 151 10.51 4.63 -20.26
C GLY A 151 10.55 4.18 -18.79
N VAL A 152 9.43 4.23 -18.08
CA VAL A 152 9.32 3.74 -16.69
C VAL A 152 9.60 2.24 -16.62
N VAL A 153 8.97 1.44 -17.48
CA VAL A 153 9.13 -0.04 -17.50
C VAL A 153 10.58 -0.44 -17.83
N THR A 154 11.24 0.31 -18.69
CA THR A 154 12.63 0.06 -19.11
C THR A 154 13.65 0.50 -18.06
N VAL A 155 13.52 1.72 -17.50
CA VAL A 155 14.43 2.25 -16.46
C VAL A 155 14.32 1.44 -15.16
N THR A 156 13.13 0.92 -14.84
CA THR A 156 12.92 0.03 -13.70
C THR A 156 13.29 -1.43 -14.00
N THR A 157 13.82 -1.72 -15.20
CA THR A 157 14.25 -3.06 -15.64
C THR A 157 13.15 -4.14 -15.58
N ILE A 158 11.87 -3.74 -15.62
CA ILE A 158 10.75 -4.68 -15.60
C ILE A 158 10.61 -5.37 -16.96
N GLY A 159 10.64 -4.59 -18.05
CA GLY A 159 10.65 -5.11 -19.42
C GLY A 159 9.46 -5.99 -19.79
N TYR A 160 8.21 -5.49 -19.62
CA TYR A 160 7.01 -6.26 -19.97
C TYR A 160 6.96 -6.71 -21.45
N GLY A 161 7.57 -5.93 -22.36
CA GLY A 161 7.53 -6.21 -23.80
C GLY A 161 6.20 -5.87 -24.47
N ASP A 162 5.31 -5.16 -23.79
CA ASP A 162 4.04 -4.66 -24.32
C ASP A 162 4.24 -3.54 -25.34
N LYS A 163 5.27 -2.71 -25.14
CA LYS A 163 5.70 -1.67 -26.08
C LYS A 163 7.18 -1.82 -26.33
N VAL A 164 7.59 -1.91 -27.59
CA VAL A 164 8.99 -2.05 -27.98
C VAL A 164 9.23 -1.16 -29.20
N PRO A 165 10.25 -0.30 -29.19
CA PRO A 165 10.62 0.51 -30.35
C PRO A 165 10.92 -0.40 -31.55
N GLN A 166 10.41 -0.03 -32.72
CA GLN A 166 10.51 -0.79 -33.97
C GLN A 166 11.41 -0.12 -35.01
N THR A 167 11.62 1.20 -34.92
CA THR A 167 12.35 2.00 -35.92
C THR A 167 13.85 1.75 -35.98
#